data_AF-A0A067DXF8-F1
#
_entry.id   AF-A0A067DXF8-F1
#
_cell.length_a   1.000
_cell.length_b   1.000
_cell.length_c   1.000
_cell.angle_alpha   90.00
_cell.angle_beta   90.00
_cell.angle_gamma   90.00
#
_symmetry.space_group_name_H-M   'P 1'
#
loop_
_entity.id
_entity.type
_entity.pdbx_description
1 polymer ?
#
loop_
_entity_poly.entity_id
_entity_poly.type
_entity_poly.pdbx_seq_one_letter_code
_entity_poly.pdbx_strand_id
1 'polypeptide(L)'
;SKSGGITGWEPAGAPSWIELLNPIEFLDEVIIEHDYVECTASALKAMTLFQKLHPKHRKNEVNNFIINAVKFIEDLQKPDGSWYGRWGVCFIYSTWWAISGLVAAEKTYSNCLPIRKATDFLLNIQCGDGGWGESYLSCPNKVKL
;
A
#
# COMPACT_ATOMS: atom_id res chain seq x y z
N SER A 1 -7.56 6.98 -9.91
CA SER A 1 -6.71 6.32 -10.91
C SER A 1 -7.48 5.18 -11.59
N LYS A 2 -7.10 4.76 -12.80
CA LYS A 2 -7.64 3.53 -13.44
C LYS A 2 -7.32 2.27 -12.63
N SER A 3 -6.21 2.27 -11.90
CA SER A 3 -5.79 1.19 -11.01
C SER A 3 -6.52 1.16 -9.67
N GLY A 4 -7.13 2.29 -9.27
CA GLY A 4 -7.64 2.51 -7.90
C GLY A 4 -6.60 3.06 -6.92
N GLY A 5 -5.32 3.09 -7.29
CA GLY A 5 -4.24 3.62 -6.47
C GLY A 5 -4.09 5.15 -6.50
N ILE A 6 -3.21 5.63 -5.63
CA ILE A 6 -2.81 7.03 -5.49
C ILE A 6 -1.28 7.12 -5.52
N THR A 7 -0.80 8.16 -6.20
CA THR A 7 0.61 8.47 -6.43
C THR A 7 1.17 9.43 -5.38
N GLY A 8 2.44 9.82 -5.51
CA GLY A 8 3.09 10.73 -4.57
C GLY A 8 2.62 12.18 -4.73
N TRP A 9 2.68 12.71 -5.95
CA TRP A 9 2.46 14.13 -6.21
C TRP A 9 1.42 14.37 -7.30
N GLU A 10 1.56 13.69 -8.44
CA GLU A 10 0.72 13.91 -9.62
C GLU A 10 0.08 12.61 -10.12
N PRO A 11 -1.09 12.67 -10.78
CA PRO A 11 -1.71 11.46 -11.32
C PRO A 11 -0.76 10.70 -12.27
N ALA A 12 -0.63 9.39 -12.06
CA ALA A 12 0.07 8.52 -13.00
C ALA A 12 -0.59 8.61 -14.39
N GLY A 13 0.19 9.02 -15.39
CA GLY A 13 -0.29 9.16 -16.77
C GLY A 13 0.67 8.62 -17.83
N ALA A 14 1.95 8.49 -17.49
CA ALA A 14 2.96 7.97 -18.38
C ALA A 14 2.93 6.43 -18.42
N PRO A 15 3.14 5.80 -19.59
CA PRO A 15 3.22 4.35 -19.69
C PRO A 15 4.50 3.81 -19.03
N SER A 16 4.40 2.65 -18.38
CA SER A 16 5.50 2.06 -17.59
C SER A 16 6.78 1.79 -18.37
N TRP A 17 6.70 1.58 -19.69
CA TRP A 17 7.90 1.36 -20.52
C TRP A 17 8.83 2.56 -20.56
N ILE A 18 8.37 3.76 -20.19
CA ILE A 18 9.23 4.95 -20.11
C ILE A 18 10.30 4.79 -19.02
N GLU A 19 10.09 3.94 -18.01
CA GLU A 19 11.14 3.60 -17.03
C GLU A 19 12.36 2.91 -17.68
N LEU A 20 12.21 2.31 -18.86
CA LEU A 20 13.36 1.78 -19.63
C LEU A 20 14.32 2.87 -20.11
N LEU A 21 13.87 4.13 -20.11
CA LEU A 21 14.68 5.29 -20.47
C LEU A 21 15.36 5.93 -19.26
N ASN A 22 15.27 5.32 -18.08
CA ASN A 22 15.90 5.84 -16.87
C ASN A 22 17.42 5.96 -17.06
N PRO A 23 17.98 7.18 -17.08
CA PRO A 23 19.41 7.37 -17.25
C PRO A 23 20.18 7.29 -15.92
N ILE A 24 19.49 7.11 -14.79
CA ILE A 24 20.08 7.09 -13.45
C ILE A 24 20.38 5.64 -13.07
N GLU A 25 21.64 5.31 -12.88
CA GLU A 25 22.07 3.91 -12.70
C GLU A 25 21.83 3.34 -11.30
N PHE A 26 21.64 4.21 -10.30
CA PHE A 26 21.57 3.82 -8.88
C PHE A 26 20.19 4.04 -8.23
N LEU A 27 19.20 4.53 -8.99
CA LEU A 27 17.82 4.69 -8.54
C LEU A 27 16.86 3.98 -9.50
N ASP A 28 15.91 3.23 -8.95
CA ASP A 28 14.85 2.54 -9.68
C ASP A 28 13.53 3.31 -9.55
N GLU A 29 12.67 3.25 -10.56
CA GLU A 29 11.31 3.84 -10.57
C GLU A 29 11.26 5.35 -10.27
N VAL A 30 12.04 6.15 -11.01
CA VAL A 30 12.15 7.60 -10.81
C VAL A 30 11.66 8.44 -11.97
N ILE A 31 11.28 7.82 -13.09
CA ILE A 31 10.93 8.56 -14.31
C ILE A 31 9.45 8.91 -14.35
N ILE A 32 8.59 8.06 -13.80
CA ILE A 32 7.15 8.28 -13.80
C ILE A 32 6.57 8.21 -12.39
N GLU A 33 5.37 8.77 -12.25
CA GLU A 33 4.57 8.57 -11.04
C GLU A 33 3.98 7.16 -11.01
N HIS A 34 4.15 6.48 -9.88
CA HIS A 34 3.61 5.16 -9.62
C HIS A 34 2.53 5.22 -8.55
N ASP A 35 1.57 4.31 -8.62
CA ASP A 35 0.59 4.17 -7.56
C ASP A 35 1.21 3.39 -6.38
N TYR A 36 1.08 3.92 -5.17
CA TYR A 36 1.72 3.37 -3.96
C TYR A 36 0.69 2.87 -2.95
N VAL A 37 1.02 1.78 -2.25
CA VAL A 37 0.18 1.22 -1.18
C VAL A 37 0.01 2.24 -0.06
N GLU A 38 1.09 2.92 0.31
CA GLU A 38 1.14 3.87 1.41
C GLU A 38 0.28 5.11 1.12
N CYS A 39 0.44 5.69 -0.07
CA CYS A 39 -0.37 6.84 -0.51
C CYS A 39 -1.85 6.45 -0.63
N THR A 40 -2.13 5.28 -1.19
CA THR A 40 -3.51 4.78 -1.34
C THR A 40 -4.16 4.52 0.01
N ALA A 41 -3.45 3.89 0.95
CA ALA A 41 -3.95 3.62 2.31
C ALA A 41 -4.17 4.92 3.10
N SER A 42 -3.27 5.89 2.97
CA SER A 42 -3.44 7.22 3.58
C SER A 42 -4.68 7.94 3.06
N ALA A 43 -4.85 8.00 1.75
CA ALA A 43 -6.03 8.59 1.12
C ALA A 43 -7.32 7.82 1.49
N LEU A 44 -7.28 6.49 1.53
CA LEU A 44 -8.39 5.65 1.96
C LEU A 44 -8.85 6.01 3.38
N LYS A 45 -7.92 6.11 4.34
CA LYS A 45 -8.22 6.54 5.72
C LYS A 45 -8.91 7.90 5.76
N ALA A 46 -8.36 8.87 5.04
CA ALA A 46 -8.90 10.23 4.99
C ALA A 46 -10.30 10.26 4.38
N MET A 47 -10.50 9.57 3.25
CA MET A 47 -11.78 9.56 2.53
C MET A 47 -12.86 8.80 3.28
N THR A 48 -12.52 7.71 3.98
CA THR A 48 -13.49 7.02 4.84
C THR A 48 -13.90 7.87 6.03
N LEU A 49 -12.96 8.58 6.67
CA LEU A 49 -13.30 9.54 7.73
C LEU A 49 -14.16 10.68 7.20
N PHE A 50 -13.77 11.26 6.06
CA PHE A 50 -14.52 12.33 5.40
C PHE A 50 -15.96 11.90 5.08
N GLN A 51 -16.16 10.70 4.57
CA GLN A 51 -17.49 10.15 4.30
C GLN A 51 -18.35 10.07 5.57
N LYS A 52 -17.77 9.65 6.70
CA LYS A 52 -18.48 9.57 7.99
C LYS A 52 -18.92 10.95 8.47
N LEU A 53 -18.07 11.97 8.29
CA LEU A 53 -18.35 13.35 8.69
C LEU A 53 -19.28 14.08 7.72
N HIS A 54 -19.22 13.77 6.43
CA HIS A 54 -19.94 14.47 5.35
C HIS A 54 -20.64 13.49 4.39
N PRO A 55 -21.61 12.68 4.85
CA PRO A 55 -22.14 11.52 4.11
C PRO A 55 -22.90 11.85 2.82
N LYS A 56 -23.29 13.11 2.62
CA LYS A 56 -24.00 13.58 1.42
C LYS A 56 -23.07 14.17 0.36
N HIS A 57 -21.86 14.59 0.72
CA HIS A 57 -20.96 15.26 -0.21
C HIS A 57 -20.28 14.26 -1.14
N ARG A 58 -20.57 14.34 -2.45
CA ARG A 58 -19.96 13.49 -3.50
C ARG A 58 -19.97 12.00 -3.15
N LYS A 59 -21.07 11.55 -2.54
CA LYS A 59 -21.21 10.23 -1.92
C LYS A 59 -20.78 9.10 -2.86
N ASN A 60 -21.20 9.17 -4.13
CA ASN A 60 -20.94 8.11 -5.10
C ASN A 60 -19.46 8.06 -5.49
N GLU A 61 -18.83 9.21 -5.73
CA GLU A 61 -17.41 9.27 -6.06
C GLU A 61 -16.54 8.82 -4.90
N VAL A 62 -16.87 9.23 -3.68
CA VAL A 62 -16.15 8.80 -2.47
C VAL A 62 -16.29 7.29 -2.23
N ASN A 63 -17.50 6.74 -2.39
CA ASN A 63 -17.72 5.29 -2.31
C ASN A 63 -16.91 4.53 -3.35
N ASN A 64 -16.96 4.98 -4.60
CA ASN A 64 -16.21 4.35 -5.69
C ASN A 64 -14.71 4.42 -5.44
N PHE A 65 -14.20 5.54 -4.92
CA PHE A 65 -12.81 5.67 -4.52
C PHE A 65 -12.43 4.65 -3.44
N ILE A 66 -13.22 4.55 -2.36
CA ILE A 66 -12.97 3.60 -1.26
C ILE A 66 -12.92 2.17 -1.77
N ILE A 67 -13.88 1.75 -2.60
CA ILE A 67 -13.93 0.39 -3.17
C ILE A 67 -12.69 0.10 -4.02
N ASN A 68 -12.32 1.03 -4.90
CA ASN A 68 -11.18 0.83 -5.80
C ASN A 68 -9.84 0.86 -5.05
N ALA A 69 -9.70 1.71 -4.04
CA ALA A 69 -8.51 1.81 -3.20
C ALA A 69 -8.30 0.52 -2.38
N VAL A 70 -9.38 -0.03 -1.81
CA VAL A 70 -9.34 -1.35 -1.13
C VAL A 70 -8.87 -2.42 -2.10
N LYS A 71 -9.49 -2.51 -3.29
CA LYS A 71 -9.12 -3.51 -4.29
C LYS A 71 -7.65 -3.38 -4.71
N PHE A 72 -7.17 -2.16 -4.95
CA PHE A 72 -5.78 -1.91 -5.29
C PHE A 72 -4.80 -2.43 -4.23
N ILE A 73 -5.09 -2.16 -2.94
CA ILE A 73 -4.27 -2.67 -1.85
C ILE A 73 -4.32 -4.21 -1.81
N GLU A 74 -5.51 -4.82 -1.92
CA GLU A 74 -5.66 -6.27 -1.92
C GLU A 74 -4.91 -6.94 -3.10
N ASP A 75 -4.96 -6.34 -4.30
CA ASP A 75 -4.33 -6.86 -5.53
C ASP A 75 -2.80 -6.80 -5.49
N LEU A 76 -2.20 -5.86 -4.75
CA LEU A 76 -0.75 -5.73 -4.60
C LEU A 76 -0.14 -6.60 -3.48
N GLN A 77 -0.96 -7.34 -2.74
CA GLN A 77 -0.45 -8.19 -1.67
C GLN A 77 0.46 -9.29 -2.23
N LYS A 78 1.62 -9.47 -1.62
CA LYS A 78 2.57 -10.53 -1.99
C LYS A 78 2.08 -11.90 -1.51
N PRO A 79 2.58 -13.00 -2.12
CA PRO A 79 2.17 -14.35 -1.73
C PRO A 79 2.40 -14.68 -0.25
N ASP A 80 3.42 -14.09 0.38
CA ASP A 80 3.75 -14.26 1.79
C ASP A 80 2.86 -13.44 2.74
N GLY A 81 1.95 -12.62 2.21
CA GLY A 81 1.05 -11.77 2.97
C GLY A 81 1.53 -10.34 3.17
N SER A 82 2.76 -10.01 2.79
CA SER A 82 3.34 -8.67 2.93
C SER A 82 2.99 -7.73 1.79
N TRP A 83 3.32 -6.44 1.95
CA TRP A 83 3.39 -5.47 0.86
C TRP A 83 4.80 -4.90 0.78
N TYR A 84 5.25 -4.54 -0.41
CA TYR A 84 6.54 -3.89 -0.61
C TYR A 84 6.43 -2.40 -0.28
N GLY A 85 7.39 -1.85 0.46
CA GLY A 85 7.47 -0.44 0.83
C GLY A 85 8.33 0.35 -0.14
N ARG A 86 7.85 1.53 -0.53
CA ARG A 86 8.55 2.45 -1.44
C ARG A 86 9.07 3.68 -0.71
N TRP A 87 8.38 4.08 0.36
CA TRP A 87 8.71 5.29 1.13
C TRP A 87 9.33 5.00 2.50
N GLY A 88 9.51 3.73 2.85
CA GLY A 88 10.10 3.28 4.11
C GLY A 88 10.61 1.84 4.00
N VAL A 89 11.45 1.43 4.96
CA VAL A 89 12.06 0.08 4.98
C VAL A 89 11.16 -0.89 5.76
N CYS A 90 10.73 -2.01 5.19
CA CYS A 90 10.31 -2.19 3.80
C CYS A 90 8.96 -2.89 3.81
N PHE A 91 8.94 -4.15 4.22
CA PHE A 91 7.74 -4.97 4.26
C PHE A 91 6.91 -4.73 5.51
N ILE A 92 7.53 -4.54 6.69
CA ILE A 92 6.82 -4.18 7.92
C ILE A 92 6.11 -2.84 7.71
N TYR A 93 6.83 -1.85 7.19
CA TYR A 93 6.32 -0.50 6.96
C TYR A 93 5.08 -0.49 6.05
N SER A 94 5.18 -1.11 4.87
CA SER A 94 4.07 -1.11 3.91
C SER A 94 2.91 -2.00 4.36
N THR A 95 3.20 -3.12 5.03
CA THR A 95 2.18 -4.00 5.60
C THR A 95 1.36 -3.28 6.68
N TRP A 96 2.01 -2.47 7.53
CA TRP A 96 1.32 -1.62 8.49
C TRP A 96 0.38 -0.63 7.81
N TRP A 97 0.81 0.05 6.75
CA TRP A 97 -0.03 0.96 5.97
C TRP A 97 -1.22 0.25 5.34
N ALA A 98 -0.98 -0.89 4.68
CA ALA A 98 -2.03 -1.70 4.05
C ALA A 98 -3.10 -2.14 5.05
N ILE A 99 -2.70 -2.75 6.18
CA ILE A 99 -3.63 -3.15 7.24
C ILE A 99 -4.40 -1.94 7.75
N SER A 100 -3.71 -0.82 8.03
CA SER A 100 -4.34 0.40 8.55
C SER A 100 -5.40 0.97 7.60
N GLY A 101 -5.12 0.96 6.30
CA GLY A 101 -6.07 1.39 5.26
C GLY A 101 -7.28 0.47 5.16
N LEU A 102 -7.04 -0.85 5.13
CA LEU A 102 -8.11 -1.85 5.07
C LEU A 102 -9.02 -1.78 6.31
N VAL A 103 -8.44 -1.64 7.50
CA VAL A 103 -9.20 -1.47 8.75
C VAL A 103 -10.06 -0.20 8.72
N ALA A 104 -9.54 0.91 8.18
CA ALA A 104 -10.33 2.13 8.02
C ALA A 104 -11.54 1.92 7.11
N ALA A 105 -11.42 1.05 6.09
CA ALA A 105 -12.50 0.61 5.23
C ALA A 105 -13.35 -0.55 5.81
N GLU A 106 -13.34 -0.71 7.14
CA GLU A 106 -14.16 -1.68 7.88
C GLU A 106 -13.85 -3.16 7.56
N LYS A 107 -12.64 -3.41 7.03
CA LYS A 107 -12.09 -4.77 6.95
C LYS A 107 -11.59 -5.20 8.31
N THR A 108 -11.78 -6.48 8.61
CA THR A 108 -11.41 -7.11 9.88
C THR A 108 -10.74 -8.45 9.62
N TYR A 109 -10.18 -9.03 10.68
CA TYR A 109 -9.62 -10.37 10.62
C TYR A 109 -10.63 -11.42 10.12
N SER A 110 -11.93 -11.28 10.45
CA SER A 110 -12.95 -12.25 10.04
C SER A 110 -13.38 -12.10 8.58
N ASN A 111 -13.48 -10.88 8.06
CA ASN A 111 -14.05 -10.62 6.73
C ASN A 111 -13.01 -10.38 5.61
N CYS A 112 -11.71 -10.33 5.93
CA CYS A 112 -10.66 -9.98 4.97
C CYS A 112 -9.50 -10.98 5.00
N LEU A 113 -9.37 -11.77 3.94
CA LEU A 113 -8.26 -12.72 3.79
C LEU A 113 -6.89 -12.01 3.74
N PRO A 114 -6.73 -10.86 3.04
CA PRO A 114 -5.48 -10.11 3.08
C PRO A 114 -5.02 -9.72 4.49
N ILE A 115 -5.93 -9.26 5.37
CA ILE A 115 -5.58 -8.96 6.78
C ILE A 115 -5.06 -10.20 7.50
N ARG A 116 -5.66 -11.38 7.28
CA ARG A 116 -5.20 -12.62 7.93
C ARG A 116 -3.79 -12.99 7.49
N LYS A 117 -3.55 -13.02 6.18
CA LYS A 117 -2.21 -13.31 5.63
C LYS A 117 -1.15 -12.31 6.12
N ALA A 118 -1.51 -11.04 6.20
CA ALA A 118 -0.64 -10.00 6.71
C ALA A 118 -0.31 -10.17 8.20
N THR A 119 -1.30 -10.61 8.98
CA THR A 119 -1.13 -10.95 10.40
C THR A 119 -0.19 -12.15 10.54
N ASP A 120 -0.41 -13.21 9.77
CA ASP A 120 0.46 -14.39 9.75
C ASP A 120 1.89 -14.03 9.35
N PHE A 121 2.07 -13.16 8.34
CA PHE A 121 3.36 -12.59 7.98
C PHE A 121 4.02 -11.92 9.19
N LEU A 122 3.37 -10.94 9.81
CA LEU A 122 3.94 -10.18 10.94
C LEU A 122 4.32 -11.09 12.12
N LEU A 123 3.48 -12.08 12.45
CA LEU A 123 3.77 -13.03 13.53
C LEU A 123 4.97 -13.93 13.20
N ASN A 124 5.10 -14.39 11.96
CA ASN A 124 6.22 -15.23 11.51
C ASN A 124 7.56 -14.50 11.47
N ILE A 125 7.57 -13.17 11.51
CA ILE A 125 8.78 -12.37 11.43
C ILE A 125 9.16 -11.71 12.77
N GLN A 126 8.40 -11.96 13.84
CA GLN A 126 8.67 -11.41 15.16
C GLN A 126 10.00 -11.96 15.71
N CYS A 127 10.84 -11.08 16.24
CA CYS A 127 12.09 -11.44 16.88
C CYS A 127 11.86 -12.09 18.26
N GLY A 128 12.85 -12.82 18.77
CA GLY A 128 12.74 -13.50 20.08
C GLY A 128 12.59 -12.56 21.28
N ASP A 129 12.90 -11.28 21.11
CA ASP A 129 12.69 -10.21 22.10
C ASP A 129 11.29 -9.57 22.00
N GLY A 130 10.45 -10.04 21.08
CA GLY A 130 9.10 -9.53 20.81
C GLY A 130 9.05 -8.35 19.83
N GLY A 131 10.20 -7.86 19.37
CA GLY A 131 10.29 -6.75 18.42
C GLY A 131 10.20 -7.18 16.95
N TRP A 132 10.35 -6.19 16.08
CA TRP A 132 10.46 -6.35 14.63
C TRP A 132 11.59 -5.48 14.11
N GLY A 133 12.33 -5.99 13.13
CA GLY A 133 13.39 -5.26 12.47
C GLY A 133 13.55 -5.72 11.03
N GLU A 134 13.92 -4.79 10.16
CA GLU A 134 14.31 -5.05 8.78
C GLU A 134 15.61 -4.31 8.48
N SER A 135 16.53 -4.99 7.80
CA SER A 135 17.69 -4.33 7.22
C SER A 135 17.28 -3.42 6.07
N TYR A 136 18.01 -2.31 5.85
CA TYR A 136 17.84 -1.48 4.65
C TYR A 136 18.02 -2.30 3.36
N LEU A 137 18.76 -3.41 3.42
CA LEU A 137 18.95 -4.36 2.32
C LEU A 137 17.64 -5.02 1.86
N SER A 138 16.58 -4.95 2.67
CA SER A 138 15.26 -5.45 2.30
C SER A 138 14.66 -4.70 1.10
N CYS A 139 15.00 -3.41 0.93
CA CYS A 139 14.56 -2.61 -0.21
C CYS A 139 15.24 -3.03 -1.53
N PRO A 140 16.58 -2.94 -1.69
CA PRO A 140 17.23 -3.27 -2.97
C PRO A 140 17.10 -4.74 -3.33
N ASN A 141 17.12 -5.65 -2.35
CA ASN A 141 17.00 -7.09 -2.63
C ASN A 141 15.54 -7.53 -2.80
N LYS A 142 14.57 -6.68 -2.47
CA LYS A 142 13.11 -6.96 -2.52
C LYS A 142 12.74 -8.27 -1.81
N VAL A 143 13.46 -8.58 -0.73
CA VAL A 143 13.26 -9.75 0.15
C VAL A 143 13.33 -9.33 1.60
N LYS A 144 12.65 -10.08 2.46
CA LYS A 144 12.72 -9.88 3.91
C LYS A 144 14.10 -10.31 4.43
N LEU A 145 14.85 -9.38 5.03
CA LEU A 145 16.16 -9.60 5.67
C LEU A 145 16.19 -9.08 7.11
#